data_AF-A0A6C0KXL6-F1
#
_entry.id   AF-A0A6C0KXL6-F1
#
_cell.length_a   1.000
_cell.length_b   1.000
_cell.length_c   1.000
_cell.angle_alpha   90.00
_cell.angle_beta   90.00
_cell.angle_gamma   90.00
#
_symmetry.space_group_name_H-M   'P 1'
#
loop_
_entity.id
_entity.type
_entity.pdbx_description
1 polymer ?
#
loop_
_entity_poly.entity_id
_entity_poly.type
_entity_poly.pdbx_seq_one_letter_code
_entity_poly.pdbx_strand_id
1 'polypeptide(L)'
;MTTYSKNAHGHYMIKGKKYEILIGSRAQVYHGTAYKTSGGLKKDNIMMNKNGRIVSKAKHNTAKKEKRLIKAGYGTKKGKFGFVMIGSRKAKGSKKHGRSRRQRGGKGVYGGQLNPEMVGSDMQQQQ
;
A
#
# COMPACT_ATOMS: atom_id res chain seq x y z
N MET A 1 -6.47 -7.32 30.78
CA MET A 1 -7.38 -6.18 30.47
C MET A 1 -7.33 -5.20 31.64
N THR A 2 -7.30 -3.87 31.41
CA THR A 2 -7.46 -2.92 32.53
C THR A 2 -8.92 -2.92 32.96
N THR A 3 -9.21 -3.40 34.17
CA THR A 3 -10.53 -3.34 34.80
C THR A 3 -10.74 -1.96 35.41
N TYR A 4 -11.93 -1.38 35.23
CA TYR A 4 -12.33 -0.12 35.86
C TYR A 4 -13.45 -0.43 36.85
N SER A 5 -13.30 0.00 38.10
CA SER A 5 -14.32 -0.17 39.14
C SER A 5 -15.37 0.95 39.07
N LYS A 6 -16.60 0.61 39.44
CA LYS A 6 -17.70 1.56 39.63
C LYS A 6 -17.73 2.00 41.09
N ASN A 7 -18.20 3.21 41.34
CA ASN A 7 -18.52 3.68 42.70
C ASN A 7 -19.86 3.10 43.17
N ALA A 8 -20.23 3.40 44.43
CA ALA A 8 -21.51 3.00 45.01
C ALA A 8 -22.73 3.49 44.19
N HIS A 9 -22.58 4.61 43.49
CA HIS A 9 -23.62 5.20 42.62
C HIS A 9 -23.57 4.66 41.17
N GLY A 10 -22.77 3.64 40.86
CA GLY A 10 -22.70 3.02 39.53
C GLY A 10 -21.88 3.77 38.47
N HIS A 11 -21.24 4.89 38.81
CA HIS A 11 -20.40 5.69 37.92
C HIS A 11 -18.94 5.20 37.94
N TYR A 12 -18.25 5.34 36.81
CA TYR A 12 -16.81 5.08 36.72
C TYR A 12 -16.02 6.30 37.15
N MET A 13 -15.09 6.13 38.08
CA MET A 13 -14.12 7.17 38.47
C MET A 13 -12.77 6.88 37.84
N ILE A 14 -12.35 7.72 36.89
CA ILE A 14 -11.12 7.50 36.12
C ILE A 14 -10.33 8.80 36.09
N LYS A 15 -9.10 8.77 36.61
CA LYS A 15 -8.22 9.95 36.71
C LYS A 15 -8.91 11.17 37.36
N GLY A 16 -9.68 10.94 38.42
CA GLY A 16 -10.38 12.00 39.16
C GLY A 16 -11.64 12.55 38.48
N LYS A 17 -12.09 11.98 37.34
CA LYS A 17 -13.32 12.39 36.65
C LYS A 17 -14.38 11.29 36.71
N LYS A 18 -15.65 11.70 36.85
CA LYS A 18 -16.81 10.80 36.80
C LYS A 18 -17.24 10.56 35.34
N TYR A 19 -17.58 9.31 35.04
CA TYR A 19 -18.15 8.90 33.76
C TYR A 19 -19.33 7.96 34.02
N GLU A 20 -20.44 8.14 33.30
CA GLU A 20 -21.61 7.27 33.41
C GLU A 20 -21.33 5.92 32.76
N ILE A 21 -20.66 5.95 31.60
CA ILE A 21 -20.34 4.76 30.82
C ILE A 21 -18.84 4.69 30.52
N LEU A 22 -18.29 3.48 30.51
CA LEU A 22 -16.88 3.29 30.20
C LEU A 22 -16.62 3.41 28.70
N ILE A 23 -17.45 2.74 27.89
CA ILE A 23 -17.34 2.67 26.44
C ILE A 23 -18.56 3.34 25.84
N GLY A 24 -18.35 4.31 24.95
CA GLY A 24 -19.43 5.02 24.28
C GLY A 24 -19.10 5.46 22.86
N SER A 25 -19.99 6.24 22.27
CA SER A 25 -19.79 6.87 20.97
C SER A 25 -18.75 7.99 21.04
N ARG A 26 -18.19 8.39 19.90
CA ARG A 26 -17.26 9.54 19.83
C ARG A 26 -17.88 10.83 20.38
N ALA A 27 -19.18 11.03 20.16
CA ALA A 27 -19.90 12.18 20.71
C ALA A 27 -19.97 12.12 22.24
N GLN A 28 -20.36 10.99 22.82
CA GLN A 28 -20.42 10.81 24.27
C GLN A 28 -19.05 11.02 24.95
N VAL A 29 -17.97 10.57 24.32
CA VAL A 29 -16.60 10.81 24.82
C VAL A 29 -16.22 12.29 24.73
N TYR A 30 -16.62 12.98 23.66
CA TYR A 30 -16.35 14.41 23.50
C TYR A 30 -17.11 15.26 24.52
N HIS A 31 -18.39 14.96 24.76
CA HIS A 31 -19.21 15.65 25.76
C HIS A 31 -18.83 15.28 27.20
N GLY A 32 -18.22 14.11 27.42
CA GLY A 32 -17.68 13.70 28.72
C GLY A 32 -18.54 12.68 29.48
N THR A 33 -19.62 12.18 28.87
CA THR A 33 -20.45 11.09 29.40
C THR A 33 -19.67 9.77 29.45
N ALA A 34 -18.86 9.52 28.41
CA ALA A 34 -18.09 8.28 28.26
C ALA A 34 -16.58 8.51 28.43
N TYR A 35 -15.87 7.52 28.98
CA TYR A 35 -14.42 7.61 29.13
C TYR A 35 -13.67 7.40 27.82
N LYS A 36 -14.03 6.35 27.06
CA LYS A 36 -13.35 5.96 25.82
C LYS A 36 -14.34 5.43 24.78
N THR A 37 -13.91 5.42 23.52
CA THR A 37 -14.65 4.72 22.47
C THR A 37 -14.36 3.21 22.48
N SER A 38 -15.11 2.44 21.71
CA SER A 38 -14.83 1.00 21.48
C SER A 38 -13.40 0.76 21.01
N GLY A 39 -12.86 1.65 20.17
CA GLY A 39 -11.48 1.64 19.70
C GLY A 39 -10.45 2.30 20.64
N GLY A 40 -10.81 2.56 21.90
CA GLY A 40 -9.88 3.08 22.92
C GLY A 40 -9.53 4.56 22.80
N LEU A 41 -10.24 5.34 21.98
CA LEU A 41 -10.00 6.78 21.87
C LEU A 41 -10.59 7.51 23.08
N LYS A 42 -9.74 8.27 23.77
CA LYS A 42 -10.13 9.17 24.87
C LYS A 42 -10.39 10.58 24.32
N LYS A 43 -10.95 11.45 25.15
CA LYS A 43 -11.28 12.85 24.80
C LYS A 43 -10.09 13.61 24.21
N ASP A 44 -8.88 13.43 24.74
CA ASP A 44 -7.66 14.11 24.26
C ASP A 44 -7.25 13.68 22.83
N ASN A 45 -7.69 12.50 22.40
CA ASN A 45 -7.33 11.90 21.12
C ASN A 45 -8.35 12.20 20.00
N ILE A 46 -9.42 12.91 20.32
CA ILE A 46 -10.50 13.27 19.38
C ILE A 46 -10.64 14.79 19.28
N MET A 47 -11.14 15.27 18.14
CA MET A 47 -11.36 16.69 17.86
C MET A 47 -12.56 16.87 16.94
N MET A 48 -13.24 18.00 17.06
CA MET A 48 -14.26 18.42 16.11
C MET A 48 -13.58 19.04 14.89
N ASN A 49 -13.91 18.54 13.68
CA ASN A 49 -13.44 19.15 12.44
C ASN A 49 -14.36 20.32 12.03
N LYS A 50 -13.95 21.07 11.02
CA LYS A 50 -14.75 22.18 10.47
C LYS A 50 -16.12 21.79 9.93
N ASN A 51 -16.34 20.50 9.65
CA ASN A 51 -17.60 19.95 9.17
C ASN A 51 -18.49 19.45 10.33
N GLY A 52 -18.14 19.78 11.58
CA GLY A 52 -18.88 19.38 12.77
C GLY A 52 -18.73 17.90 13.17
N ARG A 53 -17.86 17.14 12.51
CA ARG A 53 -17.65 15.72 12.82
C ARG A 53 -16.53 15.55 13.84
N ILE A 54 -16.76 14.67 14.81
CA ILE A 54 -15.74 14.29 15.80
C ILE A 54 -14.87 13.18 15.22
N VAL A 55 -13.60 13.52 14.96
CA VAL A 55 -12.61 12.65 14.31
C VAL A 55 -11.42 12.41 15.22
N SER A 56 -10.62 11.37 14.92
CA SER A 56 -9.36 11.15 15.61
C SER A 56 -8.33 12.21 15.21
N LYS A 57 -7.68 12.83 16.21
CA LYS A 57 -6.61 13.83 16.01
C LYS A 57 -5.44 13.27 15.21
N ALA A 58 -5.04 12.02 15.47
CA ALA A 58 -3.98 11.34 14.74
C ALA A 58 -4.31 11.25 13.24
N LYS A 59 -5.51 10.77 12.89
CA LYS A 59 -5.93 10.61 11.48
C LYS A 59 -6.06 11.96 10.76
N HIS A 60 -6.58 12.98 11.43
CA HIS A 60 -6.66 14.32 10.87
C HIS A 60 -5.27 14.88 10.54
N ASN A 61 -4.29 14.68 11.44
CA ASN A 61 -2.93 15.17 11.25
C ASN A 61 -2.17 14.38 10.18
N THR A 62 -2.26 13.05 10.16
CA THR A 62 -1.58 12.23 9.14
C THR A 62 -2.14 12.49 7.76
N ALA A 63 -3.46 12.65 7.60
CA ALA A 63 -4.08 12.95 6.31
C ALA A 63 -3.53 14.24 5.68
N LYS A 64 -3.31 15.29 6.48
CA LYS A 64 -2.73 16.57 6.03
C LYS A 64 -1.25 16.44 5.62
N LYS A 65 -0.50 15.58 6.29
CA LYS A 65 0.94 15.35 6.00
C LYS A 65 1.14 14.47 4.77
N GLU A 66 0.39 13.38 4.68
CA GLU A 66 0.66 12.34 3.70
C GLU A 66 0.19 12.69 2.30
N LYS A 67 -0.95 13.39 2.16
CA LYS A 67 -1.52 13.83 0.86
C LYS A 67 -1.48 12.72 -0.22
N ARG A 68 -1.86 11.49 0.15
CA ARG A 68 -1.64 10.27 -0.67
C ARG A 68 -2.15 10.37 -2.10
N LEU A 69 -3.35 10.94 -2.31
CA LEU A 69 -3.92 11.11 -3.64
C LEU A 69 -3.08 12.05 -4.52
N ILE A 70 -2.69 13.20 -3.97
CA ILE A 70 -1.85 14.17 -4.66
C ILE A 70 -0.48 13.54 -4.99
N LYS A 71 0.14 12.83 -4.04
CA LYS A 71 1.39 12.09 -4.28
C LYS A 71 1.25 10.98 -5.31
N ALA A 72 0.09 10.33 -5.37
CA ALA A 72 -0.22 9.35 -6.40
C ALA A 72 -0.43 10.00 -7.78
N GLY A 73 -0.55 11.32 -7.86
CA GLY A 73 -0.78 12.07 -9.10
C GLY A 73 -2.25 12.27 -9.41
N TYR A 74 -3.14 12.15 -8.42
CA TYR A 74 -4.57 12.40 -8.57
C TYR A 74 -4.99 13.65 -7.80
N GLY A 75 -5.86 14.46 -8.40
CA GLY A 75 -6.51 15.58 -7.75
C GLY A 75 -7.79 15.99 -8.47
N THR A 76 -8.19 17.24 -8.30
CA THR A 76 -9.45 17.78 -8.82
C THR A 76 -9.20 19.06 -9.61
N LYS A 77 -9.89 19.24 -10.74
CA LYS A 77 -9.84 20.48 -11.54
C LYS A 77 -11.21 21.14 -11.56
N LYS A 78 -11.28 22.45 -11.32
CA LYS A 78 -12.53 23.22 -11.39
C LYS A 78 -13.22 22.99 -12.74
N GLY A 79 -14.53 22.73 -12.72
CA GLY A 79 -15.33 22.45 -13.92
C GLY A 79 -15.21 21.03 -14.48
N LYS A 80 -14.42 20.13 -13.88
CA LYS A 80 -14.38 18.71 -14.24
C LYS A 80 -14.84 17.85 -13.07
N PHE A 81 -15.91 17.09 -13.26
CA PHE A 81 -16.40 16.14 -12.26
C PHE A 81 -15.50 14.90 -12.19
N GLY A 82 -15.26 14.39 -10.99
CA GLY A 82 -14.40 13.22 -10.76
C GLY A 82 -12.92 13.53 -10.47
N PHE A 83 -12.08 12.49 -10.55
CA PHE A 83 -10.63 12.60 -10.35
C PHE A 83 -9.92 12.95 -11.65
N VAL A 84 -8.90 13.79 -11.58
CA VAL A 84 -8.03 14.16 -12.70
C VAL A 84 -6.60 13.81 -12.34
N MET A 85 -5.85 13.23 -13.26
CA MET A 85 -4.41 13.03 -13.06
C MET A 85 -3.67 14.37 -13.16
N ILE A 86 -3.06 14.80 -12.05
CA ILE A 86 -2.26 16.01 -11.93
C ILE A 86 -0.79 15.57 -11.94
N GLY A 87 -0.11 15.85 -13.04
CA GLY A 87 1.26 15.40 -13.27
C GLY A 87 1.29 14.10 -14.06
N SER A 88 1.57 14.21 -15.35
CA SER A 88 2.07 13.10 -16.13
C SER A 88 3.42 12.71 -15.52
N ARG A 89 3.45 11.71 -14.63
CA ARG A 89 4.63 10.87 -14.55
C ARG A 89 4.71 10.19 -15.91
N LYS A 90 5.35 10.87 -16.88
CA LYS A 90 5.85 10.26 -18.11
C LYS A 90 6.55 9.02 -17.60
N ALA A 91 5.97 7.84 -17.82
CA ALA A 91 6.62 6.61 -17.42
C ALA A 91 8.02 6.71 -18.01
N LYS A 92 9.06 6.81 -17.17
CA LYS A 92 10.41 6.58 -17.65
C LYS A 92 10.33 5.15 -18.15
N GLY A 93 10.17 5.01 -19.48
CA GLY A 93 10.05 3.72 -20.12
C GLY A 93 11.12 2.86 -19.51
N SER A 94 10.73 1.72 -18.94
CA SER A 94 11.72 0.73 -18.54
C SER A 94 12.59 0.53 -19.76
N LYS A 95 13.86 0.95 -19.69
CA LYS A 95 14.85 0.56 -20.69
C LYS A 95 14.81 -0.95 -20.65
N LYS A 96 14.08 -1.58 -21.58
CA LYS A 96 14.11 -3.02 -21.79
C LYS A 96 15.58 -3.29 -22.07
N HIS A 97 16.32 -3.74 -21.06
CA HIS A 97 17.62 -4.34 -21.28
C HIS A 97 17.34 -5.48 -22.25
N GLY A 98 17.81 -5.31 -23.49
CA GLY A 98 17.66 -6.30 -24.53
C GLY A 98 18.13 -7.63 -23.97
N ARG A 99 17.22 -8.59 -23.86
CA ARG A 99 17.58 -9.96 -23.50
C ARG A 99 18.56 -10.41 -24.57
N SER A 100 19.83 -10.55 -24.19
CA SER A 100 20.83 -11.17 -25.06
C SER A 100 20.27 -12.51 -25.53
N ARG A 101 20.31 -12.74 -26.85
CA ARG A 101 19.99 -14.05 -27.42
C ARG A 101 20.97 -15.06 -26.85
N ARG A 102 20.59 -15.79 -25.80
CA ARG A 102 21.19 -17.09 -25.49
C ARG A 102 20.66 -18.07 -26.53
N GLN A 103 21.47 -18.34 -27.56
CA GLN A 103 21.29 -19.51 -28.43
C GLN A 103 21.34 -20.77 -27.55
N ARG A 104 20.21 -21.47 -27.42
CA ARG A 104 20.13 -22.87 -27.01
C ARG A 104 18.94 -23.52 -27.70
N GLY A 105 19.21 -24.59 -28.43
CA GLY A 105 18.26 -25.41 -29.19
C GLY A 105 18.86 -25.68 -30.57
N GLY A 106 19.51 -26.83 -30.84
CA GLY A 106 19.07 -28.18 -30.51
C GLY A 106 18.13 -28.65 -31.63
N LYS A 107 18.67 -29.34 -32.64
CA LYS A 107 17.90 -30.12 -33.61
C LYS A 107 18.62 -31.44 -33.86
N GLY A 108 18.06 -32.50 -33.29
CA GLY A 108 18.31 -33.85 -33.72
C GLY A 108 17.51 -34.17 -34.99
N VAL A 109 18.15 -34.99 -35.84
CA VAL A 109 17.60 -36.14 -36.56
C VAL A 109 16.47 -35.89 -37.57
N TYR A 110 16.85 -35.77 -38.85
CA TYR A 110 16.36 -36.54 -40.01
C TYR A 110 17.59 -36.59 -40.96
N GLY A 111 18.20 -37.72 -41.31
CA GLY A 111 17.59 -38.88 -41.95
C GLY A 111 17.67 -38.69 -43.47
N GLY A 112 18.84 -38.88 -44.07
CA GLY A 112 19.05 -38.77 -45.52
C GLY A 112 20.46 -39.21 -45.90
N GLN A 113 20.60 -40.46 -46.32
CA GLN A 113 21.81 -41.08 -46.83
C GLN A 113 22.23 -40.40 -48.14
N LEU A 114 23.54 -40.25 -48.35
CA LEU A 114 24.30 -40.46 -49.59
C LEU A 114 25.67 -39.77 -49.44
N ASN A 115 26.69 -40.55 -49.09
CA ASN A 115 28.08 -40.20 -49.37
C ASN A 115 28.68 -41.39 -50.14
N PRO A 116 29.18 -41.14 -51.34
CA PRO A 116 30.40 -41.82 -51.74
C PRO A 116 31.33 -40.79 -52.40
N GLU A 117 32.43 -40.43 -51.73
CA GLU A 117 33.74 -40.35 -52.36
C GLU A 117 34.84 -39.90 -51.38
N MET A 118 35.78 -40.83 -51.23
CA MET A 118 37.22 -40.63 -51.04
C MET A 118 37.75 -40.15 -49.67
N VAL A 119 38.07 -41.18 -48.91
CA VAL A 119 39.03 -41.30 -47.81
C VAL A 119 40.44 -40.83 -48.22
N GLY A 120 41.07 -40.03 -47.36
CA GLY A 120 42.40 -40.27 -46.78
C GLY A 120 43.63 -40.48 -47.68
N SER A 121 44.60 -39.58 -47.49
CA SER A 121 46.01 -39.85 -47.15
C SER A 121 46.86 -40.81 -47.99
N ASP A 122 48.02 -40.28 -48.38
CA ASP A 122 49.35 -40.91 -48.48
C ASP A 122 49.95 -41.16 -49.87
N MET A 123 51.23 -40.74 -49.96
CA MET A 123 52.34 -41.46 -50.60
C MET A 123 52.40 -41.54 -52.14
N GLN A 124 53.26 -40.70 -52.75
CA GLN A 124 54.62 -41.09 -53.21
C GLN A 124 55.21 -40.10 -54.22
N GLN A 125 56.54 -40.01 -54.15
CA GLN A 125 57.47 -39.24 -54.98
C GLN A 125 57.65 -39.86 -56.38
N GLN A 126 58.45 -39.14 -57.20
CA GLN A 126 59.14 -39.54 -58.43
C GLN A 126 58.35 -39.20 -59.71
N GLN A 127 58.88 -38.49 -60.71
CA GLN A 127 60.22 -37.99 -61.03
C GLN A 127 60.07 -36.64 -61.76
#